data_AF-A0A6V7HUJ1-F1
#
_entry.id   AF-A0A6V7HUJ1-F1
#
_cell.length_a   1.000
_cell.length_b   1.000
_cell.length_c   1.000
_cell.angle_alpha   90.00
_cell.angle_beta   90.00
_cell.angle_gamma   90.00
#
_symmetry.space_group_name_H-M   'P 1'
#
loop_
_entity.id
_entity.type
_entity.pdbx_description
1 polymer ?
#
loop_
_entity_poly.entity_id
_entity_poly.type
_entity_poly.pdbx_seq_one_letter_code
_entity_poly.pdbx_strand_id
1 'polypeptide(L)'
;CDCAPGYEGLRCETNVNDCENNKCSNNATCVDLVQAYRCECTPGFMGEYCQEKIPFCSKGHDPCENGGRCVDHKTHYSCECPIGFTGINCSNNLDDCIDNLCQ
;
A
#
# COMPACT_ATOMS: atom_id res chain seq x y z
N CYS A 1 3.73 -37.09 -23.26
CA CYS A 1 3.62 -37.18 -21.79
C CYS A 1 2.26 -36.64 -21.41
N ASP A 2 1.56 -37.27 -20.48
CA ASP A 2 0.39 -36.63 -19.85
C ASP A 2 0.94 -35.70 -18.76
N CYS A 3 0.88 -34.40 -19.01
CA CYS A 3 1.44 -33.41 -18.09
C CYS A 3 0.53 -33.20 -16.88
N ALA A 4 1.14 -32.86 -15.74
CA ALA A 4 0.39 -32.39 -14.60
C ALA A 4 -0.33 -31.08 -14.96
N PRO A 5 -1.49 -30.79 -14.34
CA PRO A 5 -2.19 -29.53 -14.57
C PRO A 5 -1.27 -28.30 -14.35
N GLY A 6 -1.27 -27.36 -15.31
CA GLY A 6 -0.43 -26.17 -15.30
C GLY A 6 0.93 -26.31 -16.02
N TYR A 7 1.26 -27.48 -16.57
CA TYR A 7 2.52 -27.68 -17.29
C TYR A 7 2.30 -28.08 -18.75
N GLU A 8 3.21 -27.64 -19.62
CA GLU A 8 3.25 -27.94 -21.04
C GLU A 8 4.68 -28.27 -21.53
N GLY A 9 4.80 -28.61 -22.81
CA GLY A 9 6.05 -29.03 -23.43
C GLY A 9 6.15 -30.55 -23.64
N LEU A 10 7.16 -30.97 -24.41
CA LEU A 10 7.33 -32.39 -24.76
C LEU A 10 7.62 -33.25 -23.52
N ARG A 11 8.25 -32.65 -22.50
CA ARG A 11 8.66 -33.26 -21.24
C ARG A 11 7.99 -32.61 -20.03
N CYS A 12 6.93 -31.82 -20.23
CA CYS A 12 6.22 -31.07 -19.18
C CYS A 12 7.15 -30.11 -18.40
N GLU A 13 8.12 -29.53 -19.10
CA GLU A 13 9.18 -28.69 -18.55
C GLU A 13 8.79 -27.22 -18.40
N THR A 14 7.71 -26.79 -19.05
CA THR A 14 7.29 -25.40 -19.13
C THR A 14 6.07 -25.19 -18.25
N ASN A 15 6.08 -24.18 -17.39
CA ASN A 15 4.88 -23.72 -16.71
C ASN A 15 4.00 -22.97 -17.72
N VAL A 16 2.71 -23.28 -17.75
CA VAL A 16 1.75 -22.53 -18.57
C VAL A 16 1.66 -21.11 -18.01
N ASN A 17 1.75 -20.11 -18.89
CA ASN A 17 1.71 -18.71 -18.49
C ASN A 17 0.29 -18.27 -18.10
N ASP A 18 0.02 -18.21 -16.81
CA ASP A 18 -1.27 -17.80 -16.25
C ASP A 18 -1.48 -16.27 -16.30
N CYS A 19 -0.49 -15.50 -16.75
CA CYS A 19 -0.57 -14.04 -16.85
C CYS A 19 -1.14 -13.50 -18.18
N GLU A 20 -1.39 -14.35 -19.20
CA GLU A 20 -1.73 -13.91 -20.56
C GLU A 20 -3.01 -13.06 -20.67
N ASN A 21 -3.88 -13.07 -19.66
CA ASN A 21 -5.03 -12.17 -19.53
C ASN A 21 -5.28 -11.80 -18.07
N ASN A 22 -4.20 -11.52 -17.33
CA ASN A 22 -4.29 -11.16 -15.93
C ASN A 22 -5.16 -9.90 -15.70
N LYS A 23 -5.72 -9.80 -14.50
CA LYS A 23 -6.57 -8.66 -14.11
C LYS A 23 -5.80 -7.60 -13.32
N CYS A 24 -4.47 -7.70 -13.24
CA CYS A 24 -3.66 -6.80 -12.42
C CYS A 24 -3.85 -5.34 -12.90
N SER A 25 -4.23 -4.48 -11.96
CA SER A 25 -4.54 -3.08 -12.20
C SER A 25 -3.41 -2.17 -11.75
N ASN A 26 -3.51 -0.87 -12.07
CA ASN A 26 -2.61 0.18 -11.56
C ASN A 26 -1.11 -0.10 -11.78
N ASN A 27 -0.76 -0.60 -12.97
CA ASN A 27 0.61 -0.98 -13.36
C ASN A 27 1.26 -2.04 -12.45
N ALA A 28 0.46 -2.84 -11.76
CA ALA A 28 0.97 -3.99 -11.00
C ALA A 28 1.62 -5.02 -11.92
N THR A 29 2.62 -5.72 -11.39
CA THR A 29 3.33 -6.78 -12.12
C THR A 29 2.60 -8.10 -11.89
N CYS A 30 2.26 -8.80 -12.97
CA CYS A 30 1.74 -10.16 -12.87
C CYS A 30 2.88 -11.15 -12.64
N VAL A 31 2.73 -12.00 -11.63
CA VAL A 31 3.66 -13.08 -11.33
C VAL A 31 2.98 -14.40 -11.65
N ASP A 32 3.54 -15.07 -12.64
CA ASP A 32 3.13 -16.41 -13.08
C ASP A 32 3.44 -17.45 -12.00
N LEU A 33 2.46 -18.31 -11.69
CA LEU A 33 2.57 -19.41 -10.74
C LEU A 33 2.03 -20.67 -11.43
N VAL A 34 1.95 -21.79 -10.70
CA VAL A 34 1.41 -23.03 -11.27
C VAL A 34 -0.11 -23.05 -11.13
N GLN A 35 -0.82 -23.00 -12.25
CA GLN A 35 -2.30 -22.94 -12.32
C GLN A 35 -2.90 -21.70 -11.63
N ALA A 36 -2.11 -20.64 -11.50
CA ALA A 36 -2.51 -19.43 -10.83
C ALA A 36 -1.58 -18.29 -11.22
N TYR A 37 -2.00 -17.07 -10.92
CA TYR A 37 -1.10 -15.92 -10.91
C TYR A 37 -1.38 -15.08 -9.67
N ARG A 38 -0.47 -14.17 -9.35
CA ARG A 38 -0.72 -13.10 -8.37
C ARG A 38 -0.26 -11.77 -8.92
N CYS A 39 -0.85 -10.69 -8.41
CA CYS A 39 -0.44 -9.33 -8.74
C CYS A 39 0.49 -8.79 -7.66
N GLU A 40 1.67 -8.32 -8.04
CA GLU A 40 2.56 -7.55 -7.18
C GLU A 40 2.24 -6.06 -7.35
N CYS A 41 1.62 -5.49 -6.32
CA CYS A 41 1.09 -4.14 -6.37
C CYS A 41 2.19 -3.09 -6.35
N THR A 42 1.98 -2.03 -7.12
CA THR A 42 2.79 -0.82 -7.04
C THR A 42 2.57 -0.11 -5.70
N PRO A 43 3.53 0.69 -5.22
CA PRO A 43 3.39 1.43 -3.97
C PRO A 43 2.10 2.27 -3.95
N GLY A 44 1.32 2.14 -2.87
CA GLY A 44 0.04 2.86 -2.69
C GLY A 44 -1.20 2.11 -3.17
N PHE A 45 -1.07 0.88 -3.69
CA PHE A 45 -2.20 0.05 -4.10
C PHE A 45 -2.24 -1.29 -3.35
N MET A 46 -3.45 -1.85 -3.23
CA MET A 46 -3.74 -3.12 -2.56
C MET A 46 -4.91 -3.85 -3.21
N GLY A 47 -5.23 -5.04 -2.68
CA GLY A 47 -6.26 -5.94 -3.20
C GLY A 47 -5.66 -7.04 -4.08
N GLU A 48 -6.45 -8.10 -4.33
CA GLU A 48 -6.03 -9.28 -5.12
C GLU A 48 -5.47 -8.91 -6.50
N TYR A 49 -6.09 -7.91 -7.14
CA TYR A 49 -5.69 -7.41 -8.45
C TYR A 49 -5.10 -6.00 -8.38
N CYS A 50 -4.67 -5.55 -7.19
CA CYS A 50 -4.14 -4.21 -6.97
C CYS A 50 -5.08 -3.08 -7.41
N GLN A 51 -6.40 -3.32 -7.35
CA GLN A 51 -7.43 -2.43 -7.85
C GLN A 51 -7.79 -1.30 -6.87
N GLU A 52 -7.38 -1.42 -5.61
CA GLU A 52 -7.74 -0.50 -4.53
C GLU A 52 -6.55 0.37 -4.16
N LYS A 53 -6.80 1.64 -3.83
CA LYS A 53 -5.78 2.49 -3.20
C LYS A 53 -5.68 2.14 -1.72
N ILE A 54 -4.47 2.14 -1.20
CA ILE A 54 -4.23 2.03 0.23
C ILE A 54 -4.80 3.30 0.90
N PRO A 55 -5.68 3.18 1.91
CA PRO A 55 -6.17 4.32 2.67
C PRO A 55 -5.01 5.05 3.36
N PHE A 56 -5.05 6.38 3.39
CA PHE A 56 -3.98 7.19 3.96
C PHE A 56 -3.82 6.90 5.46
N CYS A 57 -4.92 6.69 6.18
CA CYS A 57 -4.89 6.41 7.62
C CYS A 57 -4.87 4.92 7.97
N SER A 58 -4.37 4.07 7.07
CA SER A 58 -4.24 2.63 7.36
C SER A 58 -3.00 2.34 8.21
N LYS A 59 -3.03 1.23 8.97
CA LYS A 59 -1.88 0.83 9.81
C LYS A 59 -0.63 0.65 8.94
N GLY A 60 0.46 1.33 9.32
CA GLY A 60 1.72 1.32 8.58
C GLY A 60 1.83 2.36 7.46
N HIS A 61 0.75 3.09 7.16
CA HIS A 61 0.73 4.19 6.20
C HIS A 61 0.25 5.52 6.80
N ASP A 62 -0.10 5.55 8.08
CA ASP A 62 -0.53 6.76 8.79
C ASP A 62 0.58 7.84 8.76
N PRO A 63 0.33 9.00 8.13
CA PRO A 63 1.29 10.08 8.01
C PRO A 63 1.35 10.99 9.25
N CYS A 64 0.42 10.85 10.20
CA CYS A 64 0.35 11.72 11.37
C CYS A 64 1.34 11.29 12.45
N GLU A 65 2.17 12.23 12.89
CA GLU A 65 3.19 12.04 13.92
C GLU A 65 2.70 12.51 15.29
N ASN A 66 3.51 12.27 16.32
CA ASN A 66 3.32 12.79 17.69
C ASN A 66 1.94 12.50 18.30
N GLY A 67 1.31 11.38 17.92
CA GLY A 67 -0.01 10.98 18.42
C GLY A 67 -1.18 11.74 17.77
N GLY A 68 -0.97 12.39 16.63
CA GLY A 68 -2.04 12.99 15.85
C GLY A 68 -3.06 11.97 15.36
N ARG A 69 -4.34 12.35 15.36
CA ARG A 69 -5.41 11.51 14.82
C ARG A 69 -5.52 11.71 13.32
N CYS A 70 -5.20 10.67 12.55
CA CYS A 70 -5.39 10.67 11.11
C CYS A 70 -6.88 10.58 10.74
N VAL A 71 -7.28 11.42 9.80
CA VAL A 71 -8.60 11.43 9.20
C VAL A 71 -8.47 11.23 7.70
N ASP A 72 -9.05 10.14 7.21
CA ASP A 72 -9.02 9.75 5.80
C ASP A 72 -10.12 10.50 5.05
N HIS A 73 -9.78 11.11 3.91
CA HIS A 73 -10.73 11.71 2.98
C HIS A 73 -10.60 11.04 1.62
N LYS A 74 -11.60 11.28 0.75
CA LYS A 74 -11.68 10.63 -0.57
C LYS A 74 -10.43 10.83 -1.45
N THR A 75 -9.75 11.96 -1.31
CA THR A 75 -8.59 12.32 -2.17
C THR A 75 -7.36 12.78 -1.40
N HIS A 76 -7.44 12.92 -0.09
CA HIS A 76 -6.34 13.37 0.77
C HIS A 76 -6.54 12.85 2.21
N TYR A 77 -5.63 13.17 3.10
CA TYR A 77 -5.80 12.99 4.55
C TYR A 77 -5.71 14.33 5.26
N SER A 78 -6.05 14.34 6.54
CA SER A 78 -5.71 15.43 7.46
C SER A 78 -5.33 14.86 8.81
N CYS A 79 -4.41 15.51 9.51
CA CYS A 79 -4.06 15.17 10.88
C CYS A 79 -4.70 16.15 11.86
N GLU A 80 -5.41 15.63 12.86
CA GLU A 80 -5.84 16.41 14.01
C GLU A 80 -4.73 16.36 15.06
N CYS A 81 -4.00 17.47 15.20
CA CYS A 81 -2.84 17.53 16.06
C CYS A 81 -3.22 17.68 17.54
N PRO A 82 -2.52 16.99 18.45
CA PRO A 82 -2.63 17.25 19.88
C PRO A 82 -2.15 18.67 20.22
N ILE A 83 -2.51 19.14 21.41
CA ILE A 83 -2.00 20.40 21.95
C ILE A 83 -0.47 20.36 21.96
N GLY A 84 0.17 21.45 21.55
CA GLY A 84 1.63 21.54 21.43
C GLY A 84 2.19 21.06 20.08
N PHE A 85 1.36 20.57 19.15
CA PHE A 85 1.84 20.15 17.82
C PHE A 85 1.11 20.85 16.67
N THR A 86 1.81 21.07 15.56
CA THR A 86 1.28 21.70 14.35
C THR A 86 1.94 21.16 13.07
N GLY A 87 1.48 21.65 11.91
CA GLY A 87 1.87 21.18 10.59
C GLY A 87 0.94 20.11 10.03
N ILE A 88 1.10 19.81 8.73
CA ILE A 88 0.23 18.86 8.00
C ILE A 88 0.24 17.47 8.64
N ASN A 89 1.40 17.06 9.18
CA ASN A 89 1.63 15.76 9.79
C ASN A 89 1.78 15.84 11.31
N CYS A 90 1.52 16.99 11.94
CA CYS A 90 1.78 17.22 13.38
C CYS A 90 3.25 17.04 13.80
N SER A 91 4.19 17.14 12.85
CA SER A 91 5.63 16.97 13.09
C SER A 91 6.26 18.15 13.84
N ASN A 92 5.65 19.33 13.78
CA ASN A 92 6.23 20.53 14.37
C ASN A 92 5.77 20.65 15.82
N ASN A 93 6.71 20.67 16.75
CA ASN A 93 6.42 21.05 18.13
C ASN A 93 6.24 22.57 18.18
N LEU A 94 5.06 23.01 18.64
CA LEU A 94 4.86 24.37 19.09
C LEU A 94 5.57 24.45 20.42
N ASP A 95 6.83 24.88 20.41
CA ASP A 95 7.59 25.16 21.64
C ASP A 95 6.67 25.90 22.62
N ASP A 96 6.28 25.23 23.71
CA ASP A 96 5.40 25.80 24.75
C ASP A 96 6.05 27.01 25.45
N CYS A 97 7.31 27.31 25.10
CA CYS A 97 8.10 28.40 25.63
C CYS A 97 8.42 29.44 24.54
N ILE A 98 7.41 29.98 23.86
CA ILE A 98 7.56 31.29 23.22
C ILE A 98 7.91 32.28 24.33
N ASP A 99 9.14 32.81 24.31
CA ASP A 99 9.77 33.69 25.30
C ASP A 99 10.32 33.09 26.61
N ASN A 100 10.68 31.78 26.68
CA ASN A 100 11.31 31.21 27.89
C ASN A 100 10.51 31.46 29.20
N LEU A 101 9.18 31.52 29.13
CA LEU A 101 8.32 31.73 30.30
C LEU A 101 7.83 30.44 30.97
N CYS A 102 8.38 29.29 30.57
CA CYS A 102 8.22 28.05 31.30
C CYS A 102 9.16 28.08 32.52
N GLN A 103 8.65 28.62 33.62
CA GLN A 103 9.34 28.74 34.91
C GLN A 103 9.14 27.51 35.79
#